data_AF-A0A9W7FHB5-F1
#
_entry.id   AF-A0A9W7FHB5-F1
#
_cell.length_a   1.000
_cell.length_b   1.000
_cell.length_c   1.000
_cell.angle_alpha   90.00
_cell.angle_beta   90.00
_cell.angle_gamma   90.00
#
_symmetry.space_group_name_H-M   'P 1'
#
loop_
_entity.id
_entity.type
_entity.pdbx_description
1 polymer ?
#
loop_
_entity_poly.entity_id
_entity_poly.type
_entity_poly.pdbx_seq_one_letter_code
_entity_poly.pdbx_strand_id
1 'polypeptide(L)'
;MDKPVIILGGGIVGMAILLNPVPLTGSKVSSLEPNVSCFAGLNFPSTSVVDVLGLCLSLEADAQSLSPGSHVLTSARVISLSPDPEGGYDLTVRQGDAIYELTSSFVVNAAGLDAPSMYTELFDIPRGEGPRHYFCKGHYYGYQDRSIINSPVYPLPTKDGGGLGIHGTKTVDGDVVFGPNVEWMDEEVGIDGLTKSDGVERDYWGVENEPVIKEAFVESIKLYLPNLNPDKLSYSHCGIRPKLSHPSMGEDYVRQHDFYVGEDEDRWINLFGIESPGLTSSMKIGQVVGDMVKKRLQEGG
;
A
#
# COMPACT_ATOMS: atom_id res chain seq x y z
N MET A 1 21.02 -0.25 -27.47
CA MET A 1 20.51 -0.33 -26.09
C MET A 1 20.46 -1.78 -25.70
N ASP A 2 21.02 -2.11 -24.54
CA ASP A 2 20.98 -3.47 -24.00
C ASP A 2 19.54 -3.82 -23.59
N LYS A 3 19.08 -5.03 -23.91
CA LYS A 3 17.73 -5.48 -23.57
C LYS A 3 17.61 -5.66 -22.04
N PRO A 4 16.48 -5.30 -21.41
CA PRO A 4 16.32 -5.46 -19.97
C PRO A 4 16.28 -6.93 -19.55
N VAL A 5 16.53 -7.20 -18.28
CA VAL A 5 16.12 -8.45 -17.63
C VAL A 5 14.74 -8.22 -17.01
N ILE A 6 13.85 -9.19 -17.17
CA ILE A 6 12.44 -9.08 -16.78
C ILE A 6 12.11 -10.11 -15.71
N ILE A 7 11.26 -9.74 -14.75
CA ILE A 7 10.63 -10.68 -13.84
C ILE A 7 9.21 -10.96 -14.35
N LEU A 8 8.89 -12.24 -14.53
CA LEU A 8 7.54 -12.73 -14.82
C LEU A 8 6.90 -13.25 -13.54
N GLY A 9 5.67 -12.81 -13.28
CA GLY A 9 4.98 -13.09 -12.04
C GLY A 9 5.74 -12.54 -10.84
N GLY A 10 6.02 -11.24 -10.75
CA GLY A 10 6.68 -10.67 -9.56
C GLY A 10 5.70 -10.20 -8.48
N GLY A 11 5.95 -10.55 -7.22
CA GLY A 11 5.76 -9.62 -6.10
C GLY A 11 7.04 -8.80 -5.89
N ILE A 12 7.03 -7.78 -5.04
CA ILE A 12 8.12 -6.82 -4.80
C ILE A 12 9.52 -7.42 -5.01
N VAL A 13 10.33 -6.74 -5.84
CA VAL A 13 11.70 -7.12 -6.25
C VAL A 13 12.64 -7.39 -5.06
N GLY A 14 12.29 -6.96 -3.84
CA GLY A 14 13.03 -7.20 -2.59
C GLY A 14 12.80 -8.56 -1.91
N MET A 15 11.78 -9.34 -2.28
CA MET A 15 11.46 -10.65 -1.67
C MET A 15 11.92 -11.86 -2.50
N ALA A 16 12.70 -11.63 -3.57
CA ALA A 16 13.09 -12.62 -4.57
C ALA A 16 13.82 -13.88 -4.02
N ILE A 17 14.33 -13.85 -2.79
CA ILE A 17 15.10 -14.96 -2.20
C ILE A 17 14.19 -16.08 -1.64
N LEU A 18 12.91 -15.80 -1.32
CA LEU A 18 12.01 -16.79 -0.69
C LEU A 18 11.08 -17.52 -1.67
N LEU A 19 11.05 -17.10 -2.94
CA LEU A 19 10.03 -17.53 -3.90
C LEU A 19 10.53 -18.52 -4.98
N ASN A 20 11.73 -19.09 -4.81
CA ASN A 20 12.33 -20.07 -5.73
C ASN A 20 12.18 -19.69 -7.23
N PRO A 21 12.79 -18.58 -7.68
CA PRO A 21 12.67 -18.13 -9.06
C PRO A 21 13.20 -19.17 -10.05
N VAL A 22 12.55 -19.28 -11.19
CA VAL A 22 12.98 -20.10 -12.33
C VAL A 22 13.62 -19.18 -13.37
N PRO A 23 14.93 -19.29 -13.64
CA PRO A 23 15.59 -18.53 -14.70
C PRO A 23 15.05 -18.91 -16.08
N LEU A 24 14.82 -17.91 -16.92
CA LEU A 24 14.35 -18.05 -18.29
C LEU A 24 15.30 -17.34 -19.26
N THR A 25 15.50 -17.94 -20.44
CA THR A 25 16.12 -17.25 -21.57
C THR A 25 15.15 -16.22 -22.15
N GLY A 26 15.67 -15.19 -22.84
CA GLY A 26 14.81 -14.23 -23.55
C GLY A 26 13.87 -14.89 -24.56
N SER A 27 14.31 -15.93 -25.27
CA SER A 27 13.45 -16.70 -26.18
C SER A 27 12.30 -17.40 -25.45
N LYS A 28 12.55 -17.91 -24.24
CA LYS A 28 11.52 -18.54 -23.43
C LYS A 28 10.53 -17.50 -22.91
N VAL A 29 11.01 -16.31 -22.51
CA VAL A 29 10.13 -15.18 -22.16
C VAL A 29 9.26 -14.80 -23.35
N SER A 30 9.81 -14.60 -24.55
CA SER A 30 9.01 -14.26 -25.74
C SER A 30 7.99 -15.33 -26.13
N SER A 31 8.21 -16.61 -25.77
CA SER A 31 7.20 -17.65 -25.98
C SER A 31 6.01 -17.55 -25.00
N LEU A 32 6.23 -16.99 -23.81
CA LEU A 32 5.21 -16.81 -22.77
C LEU A 32 4.53 -15.44 -22.87
N GLU A 33 5.31 -14.42 -23.20
CA GLU A 33 4.92 -13.01 -23.31
C GLU A 33 5.39 -12.46 -24.68
N PRO A 34 4.63 -12.69 -25.77
CA PRO A 34 5.05 -12.38 -27.13
C PRO A 34 5.38 -10.91 -27.40
N ASN A 35 4.77 -9.99 -26.64
CA ASN A 35 5.00 -8.57 -26.78
C ASN A 35 6.20 -8.06 -25.97
N VAL A 36 6.74 -8.89 -25.06
CA VAL A 36 7.86 -8.52 -24.18
C VAL A 36 9.21 -8.81 -24.85
N SER A 37 10.07 -7.80 -24.86
CA SER A 37 11.46 -7.89 -25.32
C SER A 37 12.42 -7.79 -24.15
N CYS A 38 13.17 -8.87 -23.89
CA CYS A 38 14.18 -8.90 -22.83
C CYS A 38 15.43 -9.71 -23.25
N PHE A 39 16.51 -9.58 -22.47
CA PHE A 39 17.70 -10.42 -22.57
C PHE A 39 17.48 -11.78 -21.92
N ALA A 40 16.93 -11.77 -20.71
CA ALA A 40 16.60 -12.94 -19.90
C ALA A 40 15.46 -12.59 -18.95
N GLY A 41 14.95 -13.58 -18.21
CA GLY A 41 14.02 -13.30 -17.14
C GLY A 41 14.06 -14.27 -15.96
N LEU A 42 13.32 -13.91 -14.92
CA LEU A 42 13.08 -14.73 -13.73
C LEU A 42 11.57 -14.92 -13.59
N ASN A 43 11.11 -16.16 -13.60
CA ASN A 43 9.71 -16.48 -13.38
C ASN A 43 9.47 -16.88 -11.92
N PHE A 44 8.49 -16.29 -11.26
CA PHE A 44 8.02 -16.76 -9.95
C PHE A 44 6.60 -17.33 -10.10
N PRO A 45 6.47 -18.67 -10.18
CA PRO A 45 5.19 -19.31 -10.47
C PRO A 45 4.10 -19.10 -9.41
N SER A 46 4.49 -18.72 -8.19
CA SER A 46 3.57 -18.52 -7.05
C SER A 46 2.90 -17.14 -7.03
N THR A 47 3.34 -16.21 -7.86
CA THR A 47 2.75 -14.87 -7.90
C THR A 47 1.38 -14.91 -8.54
N SER A 48 0.45 -14.19 -7.93
CA SER A 48 -0.92 -14.04 -8.39
C SER A 48 -1.43 -12.63 -8.08
N VAL A 49 -2.56 -12.30 -8.69
CA VAL A 49 -3.36 -11.12 -8.36
C VAL A 49 -4.59 -11.58 -7.60
N VAL A 50 -5.14 -10.71 -6.75
CA VAL A 50 -6.31 -11.00 -5.92
C VAL A 50 -7.33 -9.88 -6.07
N ASP A 51 -8.61 -10.23 -6.04
CA ASP A 51 -9.70 -9.28 -5.87
C ASP A 51 -9.66 -8.76 -4.43
N VAL A 52 -9.17 -7.54 -4.24
CA VAL A 52 -9.00 -6.93 -2.92
C VAL A 52 -10.36 -6.66 -2.26
N LEU A 53 -11.38 -6.24 -3.03
CA LEU A 53 -12.70 -5.99 -2.48
C LEU A 53 -13.35 -7.32 -2.05
N GLY A 54 -13.27 -8.34 -2.91
CA GLY A 54 -13.74 -9.69 -2.59
C GLY A 54 -13.04 -10.27 -1.35
N LEU A 55 -11.73 -10.03 -1.20
CA LEU A 55 -10.99 -10.42 0.01
C LEU A 55 -11.52 -9.71 1.26
N CYS A 56 -11.69 -8.38 1.23
CA CYS A 56 -12.22 -7.63 2.36
C CYS A 56 -13.63 -8.09 2.78
N LEU A 57 -14.52 -8.28 1.81
CA LEU A 57 -15.88 -8.77 2.06
C LEU A 57 -15.88 -10.18 2.65
N SER A 58 -14.97 -11.05 2.19
CA SER A 58 -14.82 -12.39 2.73
C SER A 58 -14.33 -12.36 4.19
N LEU A 59 -13.34 -11.52 4.49
CA LEU A 59 -12.83 -11.35 5.86
C LEU A 59 -13.89 -10.79 6.81
N GLU A 60 -14.72 -9.85 6.35
CA GLU A 60 -15.87 -9.35 7.13
C GLU A 60 -16.87 -10.47 7.43
N ALA A 61 -17.23 -11.27 6.42
CA ALA A 61 -18.15 -12.39 6.59
C ALA A 61 -17.60 -13.44 7.57
N ASP A 62 -16.31 -13.76 7.47
CA ASP A 62 -15.63 -14.67 8.40
C ASP A 62 -15.64 -14.13 9.83
N ALA A 63 -15.36 -12.84 10.03
CA ALA A 63 -15.39 -12.21 11.36
C ALA A 63 -16.78 -12.28 12.00
N GLN A 64 -17.83 -11.99 11.23
CA GLN A 64 -19.22 -12.07 11.68
C GLN A 64 -19.64 -13.51 11.99
N SER A 65 -19.20 -14.48 11.18
CA SER A 65 -19.50 -15.90 11.39
C SER A 65 -18.80 -16.48 12.62
N LEU A 66 -17.55 -16.08 12.88
CA LEU A 66 -16.74 -16.58 13.99
C LEU A 66 -17.08 -15.90 15.32
N SER A 67 -17.54 -14.65 15.28
CA SER A 67 -17.92 -13.87 16.47
C SER A 67 -19.25 -13.16 16.24
N PRO A 68 -20.39 -13.82 16.55
CA PRO A 68 -21.71 -13.21 16.48
C PRO A 68 -21.75 -11.94 17.36
N GLY A 69 -21.82 -10.76 16.73
CA GLY A 69 -21.67 -9.46 17.40
C GLY A 69 -20.48 -8.62 16.91
N SER A 70 -19.65 -9.16 16.01
CA SER A 70 -18.72 -8.33 15.24
C SER A 70 -19.50 -7.44 14.26
N HIS A 71 -19.13 -6.16 14.20
CA HIS A 71 -19.79 -5.15 13.36
C HIS A 71 -18.76 -4.36 12.57
N VAL A 72 -19.08 -4.08 11.30
CA VAL A 72 -18.36 -3.11 10.48
C VAL A 72 -19.23 -1.89 10.32
N LEU A 73 -18.76 -0.75 10.82
CA LEU A 73 -19.45 0.53 10.71
C LEU A 73 -18.72 1.39 9.67
N THR A 74 -19.33 1.57 8.51
CA THR A 74 -18.81 2.45 7.46
C THR A 74 -19.27 3.88 7.66
N SER A 75 -18.57 4.83 7.02
CA SER A 75 -18.83 6.27 7.18
C SER A 75 -18.76 6.76 8.63
N ALA A 76 -18.08 6.02 9.50
CA ALA A 76 -17.94 6.27 10.92
C ALA A 76 -16.48 6.64 11.23
N ARG A 77 -16.25 7.85 11.75
CA ARG A 77 -14.92 8.37 12.09
C ARG A 77 -14.81 8.53 13.59
N VAL A 78 -13.77 7.95 14.19
CA VAL A 78 -13.35 8.26 15.57
C VAL A 78 -12.83 9.71 15.57
N ILE A 79 -13.39 10.55 16.44
CA ILE A 79 -13.04 11.98 16.51
C ILE A 79 -12.44 12.40 17.85
N SER A 80 -12.61 11.58 18.89
CA SER A 80 -11.96 11.78 20.18
C SER A 80 -11.90 10.46 20.94
N LEU A 81 -10.96 10.38 21.87
CA LEU A 81 -10.91 9.33 22.87
C LEU A 81 -10.70 9.91 24.26
N SER A 82 -11.06 9.16 25.28
CA SER A 82 -10.58 9.34 26.64
C SER A 82 -10.27 7.96 27.26
N PRO A 83 -9.12 7.78 27.91
CA PRO A 83 -8.84 6.55 28.64
C PRO A 83 -9.89 6.33 29.75
N ASP A 84 -10.43 5.11 29.81
CA ASP A 84 -11.38 4.73 30.87
C ASP A 84 -10.60 4.42 32.17
N PRO A 85 -10.99 4.99 33.33
CA PRO A 85 -10.36 4.69 34.62
C PRO A 85 -10.37 3.20 35.02
N GLU A 86 -11.33 2.42 34.55
CA GLU A 86 -11.45 0.97 34.75
C GLU A 86 -10.65 0.17 33.70
N GLY A 87 -10.07 0.85 32.71
CA GLY A 87 -9.20 0.32 31.67
C GLY A 87 -9.87 0.25 30.30
N GLY A 88 -9.14 0.68 29.27
CA GLY A 88 -9.66 0.81 27.91
C GLY A 88 -9.93 2.27 27.55
N TYR A 89 -10.90 2.49 26.67
CA TYR A 89 -11.16 3.78 26.03
C TYR A 89 -12.65 4.02 25.85
N ASP A 90 -13.09 5.23 26.19
CA ASP A 90 -14.31 5.82 25.66
C ASP A 90 -13.98 6.53 24.34
N LEU A 91 -14.71 6.22 23.29
CA LEU A 91 -14.50 6.68 21.92
C LEU A 91 -15.74 7.43 21.44
N THR A 92 -15.53 8.65 20.98
CA THR A 92 -16.58 9.40 20.29
C THR A 92 -16.46 9.17 18.79
N VAL A 93 -17.55 8.70 18.18
CA VAL A 93 -17.62 8.34 16.77
C VAL A 93 -18.68 9.17 16.07
N ARG A 94 -18.29 9.77 14.94
CA ARG A 94 -19.19 10.54 14.08
C ARG A 94 -19.55 9.74 12.84
N GLN A 95 -20.85 9.63 12.54
CA GLN A 95 -21.36 9.03 11.30
C GLN A 95 -22.43 9.94 10.71
N GLY A 96 -22.10 10.64 9.62
CA GLY A 96 -22.91 11.75 9.13
C GLY A 96 -23.01 12.86 10.18
N ASP A 97 -24.22 13.29 10.50
CA ASP A 97 -24.51 14.28 11.55
C ASP A 97 -24.69 13.67 12.94
N ALA A 98 -24.68 12.33 13.05
CA ALA A 98 -24.85 11.63 14.31
C ALA A 98 -23.51 11.43 15.04
N ILE A 99 -23.57 11.56 16.37
CA ILE A 99 -22.47 11.29 17.30
C ILE A 99 -22.86 10.13 18.20
N TYR A 100 -21.96 9.16 18.35
CA TYR A 100 -22.11 7.97 19.18
C TYR A 100 -20.94 7.90 20.15
N GLU A 101 -21.21 7.45 21.37
CA GLU A 101 -20.17 7.07 22.32
C GLU A 101 -20.06 5.54 22.33
N LEU A 102 -18.85 5.03 22.19
CA LEU A 102 -18.52 3.62 22.26
C LEU A 102 -17.47 3.40 23.34
N THR A 103 -17.58 2.32 24.10
CA THR A 103 -16.52 1.92 25.01
C THR A 103 -15.77 0.73 24.44
N SER A 104 -14.47 0.67 24.67
CA SER A 104 -13.64 -0.45 24.22
C SER A 104 -12.55 -0.79 25.22
N SER A 105 -12.41 -2.08 25.54
CA SER A 105 -11.31 -2.57 26.39
C SER A 105 -9.96 -2.60 25.66
N PHE A 106 -9.95 -2.42 24.33
CA PHE A 106 -8.74 -2.46 23.50
C PHE A 106 -8.96 -1.74 22.17
N VAL A 107 -7.96 -1.00 21.69
CA VAL A 107 -8.02 -0.36 20.37
C VAL A 107 -6.84 -0.79 19.51
N VAL A 108 -7.14 -1.08 18.24
CA VAL A 108 -6.12 -1.32 17.20
C VAL A 108 -6.26 -0.23 16.16
N ASN A 109 -5.29 0.67 16.12
CA ASN A 109 -5.15 1.68 15.08
C ASN A 109 -4.52 1.07 13.82
N ALA A 110 -5.38 0.70 12.86
CA ALA A 110 -5.01 0.24 11.53
C ALA A 110 -5.48 1.22 10.43
N ALA A 111 -5.49 2.52 10.72
CA ALA A 111 -6.05 3.56 9.84
C ALA A 111 -5.20 3.91 8.59
N GLY A 112 -4.19 3.11 8.26
CA GLY A 112 -3.39 3.27 7.05
C GLY A 112 -2.65 4.61 6.99
N LEU A 113 -3.01 5.45 6.04
CA LEU A 113 -2.39 6.77 5.82
C LEU A 113 -2.58 7.71 7.01
N ASP A 114 -3.72 7.62 7.68
CA ASP A 114 -4.07 8.47 8.82
C ASP A 114 -3.65 7.87 10.17
N ALA A 115 -3.08 6.65 10.20
CA ALA A 115 -2.75 5.99 11.47
C ALA A 115 -1.79 6.84 12.35
N PRO A 116 -0.68 7.38 11.83
CA PRO A 116 0.21 8.22 12.64
C PRO A 116 -0.44 9.54 13.10
N SER A 117 -1.14 10.24 12.21
CA SER A 117 -1.77 11.53 12.54
C SER A 117 -2.92 11.37 13.52
N MET A 118 -3.76 10.34 13.34
CA MET A 118 -4.83 10.00 14.28
C MET A 118 -4.28 9.66 15.66
N TYR A 119 -3.17 8.93 15.74
CA TYR A 119 -2.51 8.66 17.01
C TYR A 119 -2.04 9.95 17.69
N THR A 120 -1.38 10.85 16.95
CA THR A 120 -0.92 12.13 17.53
C THR A 120 -2.07 13.04 17.95
N GLU A 121 -3.15 13.09 17.18
CA GLU A 121 -4.32 13.91 17.46
C GLU A 121 -5.06 13.40 18.70
N LEU A 122 -5.32 12.09 18.78
CA LEU A 122 -6.11 11.50 19.85
C LEU A 122 -5.40 11.47 21.21
N PHE A 123 -4.07 11.50 21.23
CA PHE A 123 -3.26 11.53 22.45
C PHE A 123 -2.61 12.89 22.72
N ASP A 124 -3.04 13.96 22.03
CA ASP A 124 -2.52 15.33 22.20
C ASP A 124 -0.98 15.43 22.10
N ILE A 125 -0.37 14.61 21.25
CA ILE A 125 1.09 14.59 21.05
C ILE A 125 1.51 15.84 20.26
N PRO A 126 2.49 16.63 20.75
CA PRO A 126 2.91 17.83 20.04
C PRO A 126 3.38 17.56 18.60
N ARG A 127 3.08 18.50 17.70
CA ARG A 127 3.47 18.42 16.29
C ARG A 127 4.98 18.20 16.15
N GLY A 128 5.36 17.14 15.45
CA GLY A 128 6.77 16.78 15.23
C GLY A 128 7.39 15.90 16.32
N GLU A 129 6.70 15.65 17.44
CA GLU A 129 7.13 14.73 18.50
C GLU A 129 6.57 13.31 18.32
N GLY A 130 5.54 13.15 17.47
CA GLY A 130 4.96 11.86 17.11
C GLY A 130 5.77 11.03 16.10
N PRO A 131 5.26 9.85 15.70
CA PRO A 131 5.88 9.01 14.69
C PRO A 131 6.02 9.76 13.36
N ARG A 132 7.24 9.77 12.82
CA ARG A 132 7.49 10.32 11.49
C ARG A 132 6.81 9.46 10.43
N HIS A 133 6.10 10.10 9.53
CA HIS A 133 5.50 9.47 8.38
C HIS A 133 5.58 10.36 7.15
N TYR A 134 5.50 9.74 5.99
CA TYR A 134 5.64 10.38 4.69
C TYR A 134 4.70 9.70 3.69
N PHE A 135 4.42 10.39 2.59
CA PHE A 135 3.53 9.89 1.56
C PHE A 135 4.24 9.78 0.22
N CYS A 136 4.11 8.60 -0.39
CA CYS A 136 4.62 8.34 -1.73
C CYS A 136 3.45 7.94 -2.64
N LYS A 137 3.03 8.87 -3.50
CA LYS A 137 2.00 8.69 -4.51
C LYS A 137 2.52 7.84 -5.66
N GLY A 138 1.61 7.07 -6.24
CA GLY A 138 1.85 6.26 -7.42
C GLY A 138 0.63 6.29 -8.33
N HIS A 139 0.85 6.73 -9.56
CA HIS A 139 -0.17 6.79 -10.61
C HIS A 139 -0.19 5.51 -11.43
N TYR A 140 -1.34 5.21 -12.01
CA TYR A 140 -1.56 4.03 -12.82
C TYR A 140 -2.27 4.39 -14.11
N TYR A 141 -1.87 3.74 -15.19
CA TYR A 141 -2.48 3.87 -16.51
C TYR A 141 -3.06 2.53 -16.96
N GLY A 142 -4.32 2.54 -17.38
CA GLY A 142 -4.95 1.40 -18.04
C GLY A 142 -4.53 1.30 -19.51
N TYR A 143 -4.51 0.09 -20.05
CA TYR A 143 -4.20 -0.16 -21.45
C TYR A 143 -5.35 -0.86 -22.17
N GLN A 144 -5.79 -0.29 -23.30
CA GLN A 144 -6.89 -0.79 -24.12
C GLN A 144 -6.48 -1.98 -25.02
N ASP A 145 -5.92 -3.02 -24.39
CA ASP A 145 -5.60 -4.30 -25.00
C ASP A 145 -5.27 -5.34 -23.92
N ARG A 146 -6.22 -6.24 -23.64
CA ARG A 146 -6.04 -7.28 -22.61
C ARG A 146 -5.01 -8.36 -23.01
N SER A 147 -4.54 -8.34 -24.25
CA SER A 147 -3.58 -9.33 -24.77
C SER A 147 -2.12 -8.84 -24.75
N ILE A 148 -1.88 -7.58 -24.34
CA ILE A 148 -0.52 -7.01 -24.34
C ILE A 148 0.43 -7.80 -23.43
N ILE A 149 -0.07 -8.33 -22.30
CA ILE A 149 0.63 -9.22 -21.38
C ILE A 149 -0.29 -10.34 -20.89
N ASN A 150 0.28 -11.49 -20.56
CA ASN A 150 -0.43 -12.66 -20.02
C ASN A 150 -0.26 -12.81 -18.51
N SER A 151 0.85 -12.32 -17.95
CA SER A 151 1.20 -12.37 -16.54
C SER A 151 1.78 -11.02 -16.08
N PRO A 152 1.94 -10.79 -14.75
CA PRO A 152 2.64 -9.60 -14.27
C PRO A 152 4.08 -9.52 -14.80
N VAL A 153 4.47 -8.37 -15.33
CA VAL A 153 5.79 -8.12 -15.95
C VAL A 153 6.48 -6.97 -15.24
N TYR A 154 7.63 -7.24 -14.62
CA TYR A 154 8.42 -6.24 -13.90
C TYR A 154 9.79 -6.05 -14.58
N PRO A 155 10.12 -4.84 -15.09
CA PRO A 155 11.48 -4.54 -15.50
C PRO A 155 12.40 -4.47 -14.28
N LEU A 156 13.62 -5.00 -14.39
CA LEU A 156 14.64 -4.70 -13.39
C LEU A 156 14.94 -3.19 -13.39
N PRO A 157 15.19 -2.57 -12.23
CA PRO A 157 15.69 -1.21 -12.16
C PRO A 157 16.96 -1.07 -13.00
N THR A 158 17.06 0.00 -13.80
CA THR A 158 18.29 0.32 -14.53
C THR A 158 19.34 0.85 -13.55
N LYS A 159 20.63 0.61 -13.83
CA LYS A 159 21.75 1.06 -12.98
C LYS A 159 21.78 2.57 -12.74
N ASP A 160 21.25 3.35 -13.68
CA ASP A 160 21.20 4.80 -13.63
C ASP A 160 19.94 5.33 -12.91
N GLY A 161 19.11 4.45 -12.32
CA GLY A 161 17.90 4.81 -11.59
C GLY A 161 16.75 5.36 -12.46
N GLY A 162 16.94 5.47 -13.78
CA GLY A 162 16.03 6.17 -14.69
C GLY A 162 14.71 5.45 -15.01
N GLY A 163 14.55 4.18 -14.64
CA GLY A 163 13.28 3.48 -14.79
C GLY A 163 12.42 3.69 -13.54
N LEU A 164 11.24 4.31 -13.68
CA LEU A 164 10.23 4.48 -12.61
C LEU A 164 9.75 3.16 -11.97
N GLY A 165 10.28 1.99 -12.38
CA GLY A 165 9.83 0.68 -11.91
C GLY A 165 8.41 0.33 -12.37
N ILE A 166 7.95 0.96 -13.46
CA ILE A 166 6.59 0.79 -14.00
C ILE A 166 6.44 -0.65 -14.52
N HIS A 167 5.72 -1.45 -13.75
CA HIS A 167 5.39 -2.82 -14.10
C HIS A 167 4.02 -2.89 -14.75
N GLY A 168 3.81 -3.94 -15.53
CA GLY A 168 2.51 -4.28 -16.10
C GLY A 168 1.85 -5.35 -15.25
N THR A 169 0.61 -5.11 -14.85
CA THR A 169 -0.21 -6.08 -14.11
C THR A 169 -1.47 -6.37 -14.90
N LYS A 170 -1.77 -7.65 -15.06
CA LYS A 170 -3.08 -8.12 -15.53
C LYS A 170 -3.97 -8.33 -14.31
N THR A 171 -5.08 -7.59 -14.22
CA THR A 171 -6.02 -7.68 -13.10
C THR A 171 -6.81 -8.98 -13.14
N VAL A 172 -7.54 -9.28 -12.06
CA VAL A 172 -8.46 -10.44 -11.99
C VAL A 172 -9.52 -10.40 -13.10
N ASP A 173 -9.95 -9.21 -13.52
CA ASP A 173 -10.92 -8.99 -14.61
C ASP A 173 -10.30 -9.08 -16.01
N GLY A 174 -8.98 -9.27 -16.07
CA GLY A 174 -8.20 -9.38 -17.30
C GLY A 174 -7.78 -8.04 -17.91
N ASP A 175 -8.13 -6.91 -17.30
CA ASP A 175 -7.63 -5.60 -17.71
C ASP A 175 -6.14 -5.47 -17.42
N VAL A 176 -5.46 -4.60 -18.17
CA VAL A 176 -4.03 -4.37 -17.99
C VAL A 176 -3.79 -2.97 -17.49
N VAL A 177 -3.05 -2.88 -16.39
CA VAL A 177 -2.66 -1.63 -15.74
C VAL A 177 -1.15 -1.56 -15.67
N PHE A 178 -0.59 -0.41 -16.02
CA PHE A 178 0.81 -0.07 -15.87
C PHE A 178 0.99 0.90 -14.71
N GLY A 179 2.00 0.66 -13.89
CA GLY A 179 2.35 1.52 -12.77
C GLY A 179 2.83 0.68 -11.59
N PRO A 180 2.83 1.25 -10.39
CA PRO A 180 2.84 2.70 -10.16
C PRO A 180 4.19 3.33 -10.50
N ASN A 181 4.23 4.65 -10.71
CA ASN A 181 5.46 5.42 -10.56
C ASN A 181 5.75 5.74 -9.07
N VAL A 182 6.77 6.56 -8.85
CA VAL A 182 7.18 7.07 -7.54
C VAL A 182 7.11 8.59 -7.57
N GLU A 183 6.23 9.16 -6.77
CA GLU A 183 6.09 10.61 -6.57
C GLU A 183 6.01 10.89 -5.07
N TRP A 184 7.04 11.54 -4.52
CA TRP A 184 7.08 11.90 -3.11
C TRP A 184 6.31 13.20 -2.88
N MET A 185 5.41 13.18 -1.90
CA MET A 185 4.71 14.38 -1.45
C MET A 185 5.62 15.21 -0.54
N ASP A 186 5.26 16.48 -0.34
CA ASP A 186 5.94 17.37 0.60
C ASP A 186 5.99 16.73 2.00
N GLU A 187 7.15 16.83 2.67
CA GLU A 187 7.37 16.29 4.00
C GLU A 187 6.40 16.86 5.03
N GLU A 188 5.97 18.12 4.88
CA GLU A 188 4.98 18.73 5.78
C GLU A 188 3.61 18.07 5.68
N VAL A 189 3.24 17.52 4.51
CA VAL A 189 2.00 16.74 4.35
C VAL A 189 2.10 15.45 5.16
N GLY A 190 3.27 14.83 5.17
CA GLY A 190 3.56 13.67 6.02
C GLY A 190 3.60 13.99 7.51
N ILE A 191 3.68 15.25 7.94
CA ILE A 191 3.59 15.60 9.37
C ILE A 191 2.14 15.86 9.76
N ASP A 192 1.38 16.53 8.89
CA ASP A 192 0.02 16.98 9.17
C ASP A 192 -1.04 15.90 8.90
N GLY A 193 -0.68 14.81 8.21
CA GLY A 193 -1.62 13.82 7.71
C GLY A 193 -2.38 14.29 6.46
N LEU A 194 -3.16 13.38 5.84
CA LEU A 194 -3.96 13.72 4.65
C LEU A 194 -5.26 14.44 4.99
N THR A 195 -5.76 14.28 6.22
CA THR A 195 -6.86 15.08 6.76
C THR A 195 -6.31 16.15 7.70
N LYS A 196 -6.20 17.40 7.25
CA LYS A 196 -5.76 18.50 8.13
C LYS A 196 -6.91 19.01 9.02
N SER A 197 -6.56 19.41 10.25
CA SER A 197 -7.42 20.16 11.17
C SER A 197 -7.57 21.66 10.82
N ASP A 198 -6.86 22.14 9.78
CA ASP A 198 -6.95 23.51 9.28
C ASP A 198 -8.22 23.80 8.45
N GLY A 199 -9.05 22.79 8.20
CA GLY A 199 -10.29 22.90 7.45
C GLY A 199 -10.12 23.09 5.94
N VAL A 200 -8.89 22.99 5.41
CA VAL A 200 -8.61 23.11 3.98
C VAL A 200 -8.57 21.72 3.36
N GLU A 201 -9.66 21.36 2.68
CA GLU A 201 -9.74 20.14 1.87
C GLU A 201 -8.73 20.23 0.71
N ARG A 202 -7.79 19.29 0.68
CA ARG A 202 -6.79 19.15 -0.39
C ARG A 202 -7.05 17.83 -1.10
N ASP A 203 -7.20 17.88 -2.42
CA ASP A 203 -7.36 16.67 -3.23
C ASP A 203 -6.00 16.02 -3.49
N TYR A 204 -5.54 15.22 -2.54
CA TYR A 204 -4.33 14.41 -2.67
C TYR A 204 -4.50 13.24 -3.65
N TRP A 205 -5.72 12.97 -4.12
CA TRP A 205 -6.09 11.86 -5.02
C TRP A 205 -6.22 12.30 -6.48
N GLY A 206 -6.31 13.61 -6.74
CA GLY A 206 -6.35 14.22 -8.08
C GLY A 206 -5.03 14.13 -8.84
N VAL A 207 -5.04 14.47 -10.14
CA VAL A 207 -3.83 14.41 -10.99
C VAL A 207 -3.40 15.81 -11.38
N GLU A 208 -2.45 16.36 -10.63
CA GLU A 208 -1.70 17.51 -11.11
C GLU A 208 -0.69 17.00 -12.17
N ASN A 209 -0.76 17.51 -13.40
CA ASN A 209 0.20 17.22 -14.49
C ASN A 209 0.07 15.87 -15.24
N GLU A 210 -1.15 15.37 -15.47
CA GLU A 210 -1.40 14.12 -16.24
C GLU A 210 -0.57 14.00 -17.55
N PRO A 211 -0.44 15.03 -18.41
CA PRO A 211 0.28 14.89 -19.68
C PRO A 211 1.76 14.53 -19.52
N VAL A 212 2.45 15.15 -18.53
CA VAL A 212 3.88 14.91 -18.27
C VAL A 212 4.11 13.51 -17.75
N ILE A 213 3.19 13.01 -16.92
CA ILE A 213 3.26 11.67 -16.35
C ILE A 213 3.10 10.62 -17.46
N LYS A 214 2.18 10.84 -18.42
CA LYS A 214 1.94 9.88 -19.51
C LYS A 214 3.18 9.62 -20.36
N GLU A 215 3.94 10.67 -20.70
CA GLU A 215 5.16 10.54 -21.51
C GLU A 215 6.21 9.66 -20.81
N ALA A 216 6.49 9.93 -19.53
CA ALA A 216 7.42 9.14 -18.73
C ALA A 216 6.99 7.67 -18.58
N PHE A 217 5.68 7.40 -18.50
CA PHE A 217 5.13 6.05 -18.52
C PHE A 217 5.42 5.35 -19.85
N VAL A 218 5.13 6.00 -20.97
CA VAL A 218 5.36 5.45 -22.31
C VAL A 218 6.82 5.11 -22.52
N GLU A 219 7.73 6.00 -22.12
CA GLU A 219 9.18 5.76 -22.21
C GLU A 219 9.61 4.55 -21.38
N SER A 220 9.17 4.49 -20.11
CA SER A 220 9.49 3.38 -19.21
C SER A 220 8.95 2.03 -19.71
N ILE A 221 7.71 2.00 -20.18
CA ILE A 221 7.06 0.77 -20.66
C ILE A 221 7.71 0.28 -21.95
N LYS A 222 8.08 1.18 -22.87
CA LYS A 222 8.75 0.84 -24.14
C LYS A 222 10.10 0.15 -23.96
N LEU A 223 10.73 0.26 -22.79
CA LEU A 223 11.97 -0.48 -22.49
C LEU A 223 11.77 -2.00 -22.58
N TYR A 224 10.57 -2.51 -22.27
CA TYR A 224 10.25 -3.95 -22.32
C TYR A 224 9.07 -4.30 -23.24
N LEU A 225 8.25 -3.33 -23.63
CA LEU A 225 7.18 -3.47 -24.65
C LEU A 225 7.44 -2.49 -25.82
N PRO A 226 8.40 -2.77 -26.72
CA PRO A 226 8.87 -1.79 -27.72
C PRO A 226 7.79 -1.34 -28.72
N ASN A 227 6.77 -2.19 -28.95
CA ASN A 227 5.66 -1.92 -29.86
C ASN A 227 4.41 -1.35 -29.16
N LEU A 228 4.53 -0.89 -27.91
CA LEU A 228 3.42 -0.26 -27.18
C LEU A 228 2.85 0.91 -27.99
N ASN A 229 1.52 0.93 -28.16
CA ASN A 229 0.81 2.06 -28.75
C ASN A 229 0.41 3.07 -27.64
N PRO A 230 1.01 4.28 -27.58
CA PRO A 230 0.70 5.27 -26.55
C PRO A 230 -0.76 5.74 -26.52
N ASP A 231 -1.48 5.65 -27.65
CA ASP A 231 -2.87 6.10 -27.77
C ASP A 231 -3.83 5.18 -27.02
N LYS A 232 -3.44 3.92 -26.80
CA LYS A 232 -4.20 2.94 -26.01
C LYS A 232 -3.99 3.09 -24.50
N LEU A 233 -3.10 3.97 -24.08
CA LEU A 233 -2.78 4.21 -22.67
C LEU A 233 -3.61 5.38 -22.14
N SER A 234 -4.42 5.14 -21.11
CA SER A 234 -5.30 6.14 -20.50
C SER A 234 -5.08 6.16 -18.99
N TYR A 235 -5.14 7.33 -18.36
CA TYR A 235 -5.05 7.42 -16.91
C TYR A 235 -6.14 6.56 -16.26
N SER A 236 -5.79 5.86 -15.19
CA SER A 236 -6.71 5.00 -14.46
C SER A 236 -6.99 5.54 -13.07
N HIS A 237 -5.98 5.57 -12.20
CA HIS A 237 -6.12 5.96 -10.81
C HIS A 237 -4.75 6.25 -10.19
N CYS A 238 -4.73 6.70 -8.94
CA CYS A 238 -3.53 6.73 -8.11
C CYS A 238 -3.77 6.04 -6.77
N GLY A 239 -2.67 5.68 -6.11
CA GLY A 239 -2.64 5.27 -4.72
C GLY A 239 -1.53 6.00 -3.97
N ILE A 240 -1.65 6.11 -2.65
CA ILE A 240 -0.65 6.73 -1.78
C ILE A 240 -0.14 5.66 -0.81
N ARG A 241 1.18 5.56 -0.66
CA ARG A 241 1.82 4.63 0.28
C ARG A 241 2.15 5.36 1.59
N PRO A 242 1.81 4.79 2.77
CA PRO A 242 2.30 5.28 4.05
C PRO A 242 3.76 4.84 4.22
N LYS A 243 4.69 5.79 4.32
CA LYS A 243 6.12 5.55 4.46
C LYS A 243 6.60 6.02 5.83
N LEU A 244 7.47 5.25 6.49
CA LEU A 244 8.14 5.67 7.74
C LEU A 244 9.51 6.31 7.50
N SER A 245 9.94 6.38 6.23
CA SER A 245 11.20 6.96 5.83
C SER A 245 11.06 7.75 4.53
N HIS A 246 11.95 8.72 4.34
CA HIS A 246 11.98 9.60 3.17
C HIS A 246 13.41 9.65 2.56
N PRO A 247 13.56 9.73 1.23
CA PRO A 247 14.88 9.77 0.59
C PRO A 247 15.75 10.98 0.97
N SER A 248 15.14 12.09 1.41
CA SER A 248 15.88 13.30 1.85
C SER A 248 16.73 13.07 3.10
N MET A 249 16.49 11.98 3.84
CA MET A 249 17.14 11.68 5.13
C MET A 249 18.62 11.23 4.97
N GLY A 250 19.14 11.04 3.76
CA GLY A 250 20.56 10.75 3.49
C GLY A 250 21.04 9.38 4.03
N GLU A 251 22.37 9.17 4.11
CA GLU A 251 23.01 7.89 4.53
C GLU A 251 22.78 7.50 6.01
N ASP A 252 22.16 8.37 6.83
CA ASP A 252 21.52 7.99 8.11
C ASP A 252 20.30 7.05 7.90
N TYR A 253 20.09 6.62 6.64
CA TYR A 253 19.37 5.47 6.10
C TYR A 253 19.58 4.11 6.81
N VAL A 254 19.99 4.07 8.09
CA VAL A 254 19.72 2.87 8.89
C VAL A 254 18.20 2.80 9.02
N ARG A 255 17.59 2.03 8.11
CA ARG A 255 16.15 1.80 7.95
C ARG A 255 15.45 1.87 9.30
N GLN A 256 14.91 3.04 9.63
CA GLN A 256 13.76 3.09 10.51
C GLN A 256 12.75 2.13 9.89
N HIS A 257 12.20 1.23 10.71
CA HIS A 257 11.54 0.01 10.29
C HIS A 257 10.65 0.18 9.02
N ASP A 258 10.70 -0.79 8.09
CA ASP A 258 9.89 -0.76 6.86
C ASP A 258 8.39 -0.57 7.17
N PHE A 259 7.95 -1.03 8.35
CA PHE A 259 6.66 -0.81 8.96
C PHE A 259 6.79 -0.99 10.49
N TYR A 260 5.78 -0.59 11.25
CA TYR A 260 5.72 -0.74 12.70
C TYR A 260 4.40 -1.39 13.14
N VAL A 261 4.48 -2.33 14.08
CA VAL A 261 3.34 -2.91 14.80
C VAL A 261 3.71 -2.98 16.26
N GLY A 262 3.06 -2.20 17.12
CA GLY A 262 3.42 -2.11 18.53
C GLY A 262 2.30 -1.52 19.39
N GLU A 263 2.38 -1.75 20.69
CA GLU A 263 1.51 -1.13 21.69
C GLU A 263 2.24 0.10 22.25
N ASP A 264 1.82 1.29 21.85
CA ASP A 264 2.45 2.55 22.27
C ASP A 264 1.80 3.15 23.53
N GLU A 265 0.52 2.83 23.75
CA GLU A 265 -0.26 3.24 24.91
C GLU A 265 -1.00 2.03 25.49
N ASP A 266 -1.40 2.08 26.77
CA ASP A 266 -2.04 0.93 27.42
C ASP A 266 -3.27 0.46 26.62
N ARG A 267 -3.26 -0.79 26.16
CA ARG A 267 -4.35 -1.37 25.35
C ARG A 267 -4.60 -0.66 24.02
N TRP A 268 -3.59 0.00 23.47
CA TRP A 268 -3.63 0.67 22.17
C TRP A 268 -2.48 0.21 21.27
N ILE A 269 -2.82 -0.54 20.22
CA ILE A 269 -1.85 -1.02 19.23
C ILE A 269 -1.89 -0.15 17.99
N ASN A 270 -0.73 0.35 17.55
CA ASN A 270 -0.57 1.06 16.30
C ASN A 270 0.05 0.18 15.20
N LEU A 271 -0.47 0.33 13.98
CA LEU A 271 0.12 -0.18 12.75
C LEU A 271 0.51 1.02 11.88
N PHE A 272 1.80 1.28 11.73
CA PHE A 272 2.30 2.38 10.89
C PHE A 272 3.11 1.87 9.70
N GLY A 273 3.07 2.60 8.59
CA GLY A 273 3.91 2.29 7.43
C GLY A 273 3.56 0.98 6.74
N ILE A 274 2.33 0.49 6.85
CA ILE A 274 1.89 -0.74 6.17
C ILE A 274 1.73 -0.48 4.67
N GLU A 275 2.86 -0.31 3.97
CA GLU A 275 2.93 -0.25 2.52
C GLU A 275 3.10 -1.65 1.90
N SER A 276 3.40 -1.73 0.60
CA SER A 276 3.67 -3.01 -0.06
C SER A 276 4.83 -3.76 0.64
N PRO A 277 4.68 -5.07 1.01
CA PRO A 277 3.65 -6.03 0.58
C PRO A 277 2.51 -6.22 1.60
N GLY A 278 1.97 -5.15 2.18
CA GLY A 278 0.98 -5.18 3.25
C GLY A 278 -0.27 -6.00 2.93
N LEU A 279 -0.76 -5.96 1.69
CA LEU A 279 -1.86 -6.82 1.24
C LEU A 279 -1.49 -8.32 1.32
N THR A 280 -0.34 -8.71 0.76
CA THR A 280 0.14 -10.10 0.79
C THR A 280 0.38 -10.59 2.23
N SER A 281 0.87 -9.70 3.09
CA SER A 281 1.20 -10.00 4.49
C SER A 281 0.02 -9.81 5.46
N SER A 282 -1.14 -9.35 4.98
CA SER A 282 -2.28 -8.91 5.79
C SER A 282 -2.73 -9.96 6.82
N MET A 283 -2.89 -11.21 6.41
CA MET A 283 -3.28 -12.32 7.29
C MET A 283 -2.27 -12.55 8.42
N LYS A 284 -0.97 -12.44 8.11
CA LYS A 284 0.09 -12.62 9.11
C LYS A 284 0.16 -11.44 10.08
N ILE A 285 -0.01 -10.22 9.58
CA ILE A 285 -0.13 -9.02 10.40
C ILE A 285 -1.33 -9.15 11.34
N GLY A 286 -2.50 -9.54 10.83
CA GLY A 286 -3.70 -9.76 11.64
C GLY A 286 -3.50 -10.82 12.73
N GLN A 287 -2.79 -11.91 12.42
CA GLN A 287 -2.42 -12.90 13.43
C GLN A 287 -1.55 -12.30 14.54
N VAL A 288 -0.49 -11.56 14.18
CA VAL A 288 0.41 -10.92 15.16
C VAL A 288 -0.35 -9.97 16.08
N VAL A 289 -1.21 -9.12 15.52
CA VAL A 289 -2.05 -8.20 16.29
C VAL A 289 -3.01 -8.96 17.20
N GLY A 290 -3.67 -9.99 16.68
CA GLY A 290 -4.58 -10.82 17.48
C GLY A 290 -3.87 -11.52 18.65
N ASP A 291 -2.63 -11.96 18.47
CA ASP A 291 -1.83 -12.57 19.52
C ASP A 291 -1.39 -11.53 20.58
N MET A 292 -1.08 -10.29 20.18
CA MET A 292 -0.82 -9.18 21.11
C MET A 292 -2.04 -8.88 21.98
N VAL A 293 -3.23 -8.75 21.37
CA VAL A 293 -4.49 -8.49 22.09
C VAL A 293 -4.80 -9.63 23.07
N LYS A 294 -4.71 -10.90 22.61
CA LYS A 294 -4.97 -12.07 23.47
C LYS A 294 -4.05 -12.10 24.69
N LYS A 295 -2.75 -11.83 24.49
CA LYS A 295 -1.78 -11.80 25.57
C LYS A 295 -2.18 -10.76 26.63
N ARG A 296 -2.50 -9.53 26.21
CA ARG A 296 -2.86 -8.47 27.16
C ARG A 296 -4.18 -8.78 27.90
N LEU A 297 -5.17 -9.34 27.21
CA LEU A 297 -6.44 -9.75 27.83
C LEU A 297 -6.26 -10.88 28.86
N GLN A 298 -5.25 -11.75 28.69
CA GLN A 298 -4.93 -12.82 29.65
C GLN A 298 -4.11 -12.34 30.85
N GLU A 299 -3.26 -11.33 30.66
CA GLU A 299 -2.42 -10.75 31.73
C GLU A 299 -3.18 -9.77 32.64
N GLY A 300 -4.38 -9.34 32.24
CA GLY A 300 -5.24 -8.40 32.98
C GLY A 300 -6.54 -8.99 33.50
N GLY A 301 -6.65 -10.32 33.61
CA GLY A 301 -7.79 -11.04 34.20
C GLY A 301 -7.51 -11.59 35.60
#